data_AF-A0A2T6LU02-F1
#
_entry.id   AF-A0A2T6LU02-F1
#
_cell.length_a   1.000
_cell.length_b   1.000
_cell.length_c   1.000
_cell.angle_alpha   90.00
_cell.angle_beta   90.00
_cell.angle_gamma   90.00
#
_symmetry.space_group_name_H-M   'P 1'
#
loop_
_entity.id
_entity.type
_entity.pdbx_description
1 polymer ?
#
loop_
_entity_poly.entity_id
_entity_poly.type
_entity_poly.pdbx_seq_one_letter_code
_entity_poly.pdbx_strand_id
1 'polypeptide(L)'
;MRTCKSGLQVAACLALAGCGSVTTPPPAIEARVETVNVPVAVACVDKADIPTVPAKIGGQLDGDAVHDSGILGSALADMRAVALKAVALLRGCAK
;
A
#
# COMPACT_ATOMS: atom_id res chain seq x y z
N MET A 1 28.60 -23.78 -69.32
CA MET A 1 27.88 -25.05 -69.14
C MET A 1 28.86 -26.21 -69.30
N ARG A 2 29.23 -26.84 -68.19
CA ARG A 2 29.66 -28.25 -68.04
C ARG A 2 29.92 -28.45 -66.54
N THR A 3 28.96 -29.09 -65.89
CA THR A 3 28.90 -29.30 -64.44
C THR A 3 29.13 -30.78 -64.10
N CYS A 4 29.82 -30.97 -62.97
CA CYS A 4 29.82 -32.10 -62.04
C CYS A 4 30.49 -33.42 -62.45
N LYS A 5 31.58 -33.77 -61.75
CA LYS A 5 31.61 -34.79 -60.66
C LYS A 5 33.06 -35.16 -60.32
N SER A 6 33.44 -34.99 -59.06
CA SER A 6 34.41 -35.80 -58.29
C SER A 6 34.50 -35.18 -56.90
N GLY A 7 33.93 -35.81 -55.87
CA GLY A 7 34.72 -36.69 -54.98
C GLY A 7 35.23 -35.83 -53.81
N LEU A 8 34.37 -35.50 -52.85
CA LEU A 8 34.25 -36.17 -51.56
C LEU A 8 35.57 -36.18 -50.75
N GLN A 9 35.56 -35.34 -49.71
CA GLN A 9 36.38 -35.38 -48.49
C GLN A 9 37.87 -34.99 -48.55
N VAL A 10 38.12 -33.71 -48.24
CA VAL A 10 39.14 -33.28 -47.26
C VAL A 10 38.45 -32.21 -46.42
N ALA A 11 37.85 -32.59 -45.30
CA ALA A 11 38.50 -32.49 -43.98
C ALA A 11 38.97 -31.05 -43.72
N ALA A 12 38.12 -30.25 -43.06
CA ALA A 12 38.20 -30.13 -41.61
C ALA A 12 39.58 -29.61 -41.17
N CYS A 13 39.76 -28.28 -41.19
CA CYS A 13 40.82 -27.60 -40.41
C CYS A 13 40.71 -26.06 -40.32
N LEU A 14 39.71 -25.40 -40.93
CA LEU A 14 39.58 -23.93 -40.83
C LEU A 14 38.49 -23.45 -39.84
N ALA A 15 37.88 -24.34 -39.08
CA ALA A 15 36.75 -24.00 -38.20
C ALA A 15 37.11 -23.66 -36.74
N LEU A 16 38.39 -23.40 -36.40
CA LEU A 16 38.78 -23.05 -35.02
C LEU A 16 39.63 -21.78 -34.85
N ALA A 17 39.95 -21.04 -35.91
CA ALA A 17 40.64 -19.75 -35.79
C ALA A 17 39.65 -18.59 -35.90
N GLY A 18 38.76 -18.46 -34.91
CA GLY A 18 37.72 -17.43 -34.96
C GLY A 18 36.97 -17.12 -33.66
N CYS A 19 37.39 -17.60 -32.49
CA CYS A 19 36.99 -16.98 -31.22
C CYS A 19 37.89 -15.76 -30.94
N GLY A 20 37.89 -14.81 -31.88
CA GLY A 20 38.36 -13.45 -31.62
C GLY A 20 37.23 -12.73 -30.91
N SER A 21 37.23 -12.79 -29.58
CA SER A 21 36.67 -11.78 -28.67
C SER A 21 35.65 -10.82 -29.30
N VAL A 22 34.42 -11.29 -29.50
CA VAL A 22 33.30 -10.35 -29.57
C VAL A 22 33.09 -9.89 -28.14
N THR A 23 33.61 -8.71 -27.83
CA THR A 23 33.25 -7.94 -26.64
C THR A 23 31.79 -7.54 -26.78
N THR A 24 30.87 -8.51 -26.62
CA THR A 24 29.46 -8.21 -26.43
C THR A 24 29.39 -7.52 -25.08
N PRO A 25 29.07 -6.21 -25.02
CA PRO A 25 28.84 -5.58 -23.73
C PRO A 25 27.70 -6.34 -23.05
N PRO A 26 27.74 -6.55 -21.71
CA PRO A 26 26.57 -7.05 -21.01
C PRO A 26 25.37 -6.16 -21.35
N PRO A 27 24.15 -6.70 -21.50
CA PRO A 27 22.98 -5.88 -21.83
C PRO A 27 22.91 -4.74 -20.82
N ALA A 28 23.00 -3.51 -21.33
CA ALA A 28 22.90 -2.33 -20.49
C ALA A 28 21.54 -2.39 -19.80
N ILE A 29 21.55 -2.66 -18.49
CA ILE A 29 20.34 -2.58 -17.68
C ILE A 29 20.00 -1.09 -17.65
N GLU A 30 19.09 -0.67 -18.52
CA GLU A 30 18.52 0.67 -18.45
C GLU A 30 17.67 0.73 -17.19
N ALA A 31 18.29 1.17 -16.10
CA ALA A 31 17.59 1.54 -14.88
C ALA A 31 16.71 2.75 -15.20
N ARG A 32 15.45 2.49 -15.55
CA ARG A 32 14.44 3.53 -15.75
C ARG A 32 13.92 3.91 -14.37
N VAL A 33 14.23 5.14 -13.96
CA VAL A 33 13.63 5.74 -12.77
C VAL A 33 12.25 6.24 -13.18
N GLU A 34 11.21 5.50 -12.80
CA GLU A 34 9.83 5.93 -12.97
C GLU A 34 9.38 6.67 -11.70
N THR A 35 8.94 7.91 -11.86
CA THR A 35 8.40 8.70 -10.76
C THR A 35 6.92 8.34 -10.59
N VAL A 36 6.62 7.46 -9.63
CA VAL A 36 5.23 7.12 -9.30
C VAL A 36 4.68 8.20 -8.38
N ASN A 37 3.73 8.98 -8.88
CA ASN A 37 3.07 10.02 -8.11
C ASN A 37 2.00 9.37 -7.23
N VAL A 38 2.33 9.13 -5.96
CA VAL A 38 1.39 8.55 -4.98
C VAL A 38 0.58 9.69 -4.37
N PRO A 39 -0.76 9.72 -4.54
CA PRO A 39 -1.58 10.76 -3.92
C PRO A 39 -1.47 10.67 -2.39
N VAL A 40 -1.12 11.79 -1.76
CA VAL A 40 -1.07 11.91 -0.31
C VAL A 40 -2.51 12.01 0.21
N ALA A 41 -2.88 11.10 1.12
CA ALA A 41 -4.20 11.15 1.75
C ALA A 41 -4.37 12.45 2.55
N VAL A 42 -5.31 13.28 2.13
CA VAL A 42 -5.67 14.52 2.83
C VAL A 42 -6.71 14.19 3.91
N ALA A 43 -6.57 14.79 5.09
CA ALA A 43 -7.56 14.64 6.15
C ALA A 43 -8.90 15.22 5.68
N CYS A 44 -9.95 14.40 5.70
CA CYS A 44 -11.30 14.84 5.34
C CYS A 44 -11.95 15.72 6.42
N VAL A 45 -11.55 15.54 7.69
CA VAL A 45 -12.13 16.25 8.84
C VAL A 45 -11.07 17.10 9.50
N ASP A 46 -11.43 18.32 9.88
CA ASP A 46 -10.59 19.16 10.72
C ASP A 46 -10.43 18.53 12.11
N LYS A 47 -9.20 18.57 12.65
CA LYS A 47 -8.93 17.99 13.98
C LYS A 47 -9.80 18.61 15.08
N ALA A 48 -10.20 19.86 14.92
CA ALA A 48 -11.06 20.59 15.86
C ALA A 48 -12.48 20.01 15.93
N ASP A 49 -12.95 19.31 14.88
CA ASP A 49 -14.30 18.77 14.83
C ASP A 49 -14.41 17.38 15.45
N ILE A 50 -13.28 16.69 15.64
CA ILE A 50 -13.23 15.36 16.23
C ILE A 50 -13.80 15.43 17.66
N PRO A 51 -14.92 14.74 17.96
CA PRO A 51 -15.49 14.77 19.28
C PRO A 51 -14.55 14.15 20.31
N THR A 52 -14.45 14.78 21.47
CA THR A 52 -13.66 14.25 22.59
C THR A 52 -14.40 13.10 23.26
N VAL A 53 -13.65 12.10 23.71
CA VAL A 53 -14.20 11.00 24.49
C VAL A 53 -14.57 11.52 25.89
N PRO A 54 -15.81 11.31 26.37
CA PRO A 54 -16.22 11.72 27.71
C PRO A 54 -15.40 11.02 28.81
N ALA A 55 -15.35 11.64 30.00
CA ALA A 55 -14.59 11.11 31.13
C ALA A 55 -15.11 9.75 31.60
N LYS A 56 -14.21 8.93 32.17
CA LYS A 56 -14.59 7.65 32.79
C LYS A 56 -15.36 7.89 34.08
N ILE A 57 -16.45 7.15 34.26
CA ILE A 57 -17.32 7.26 35.45
C ILE A 57 -17.04 6.21 36.54
N GLY A 58 -16.07 5.30 36.35
CA GLY A 58 -15.88 4.17 37.26
C GLY A 58 -15.60 4.56 38.72
N GLY A 59 -15.00 5.72 38.98
CA GLY A 59 -14.78 6.23 40.34
C GLY A 59 -16.00 6.91 40.98
N GLN A 60 -17.11 7.02 40.26
CA GLN A 60 -18.37 7.60 40.74
C GLN A 60 -19.39 6.53 41.12
N LEU A 61 -19.11 5.26 40.81
CA LEU A 61 -20.01 4.14 41.10
C LEU A 61 -19.72 3.62 42.51
N ASP A 62 -20.77 3.44 43.31
CA ASP A 62 -20.67 2.97 44.70
C ASP A 62 -21.40 1.64 44.95
N GLY A 63 -22.05 1.09 43.93
CA GLY A 63 -22.80 -0.17 44.00
C GLY A 63 -24.24 -0.01 44.46
N ASP A 64 -24.69 1.21 44.76
CA ASP A 64 -26.12 1.49 44.95
C ASP A 64 -26.81 1.58 43.59
N ALA A 65 -27.77 0.69 43.36
CA ALA A 65 -28.42 0.57 42.05
C ALA A 65 -29.18 1.84 41.64
N VAL A 66 -29.77 2.57 42.59
CA VAL A 66 -30.58 3.76 42.28
C VAL A 66 -29.64 4.90 41.88
N HIS A 67 -28.61 5.15 42.67
CA HIS A 67 -27.58 6.14 42.39
C HIS A 67 -26.82 5.82 41.09
N ASP A 68 -26.31 4.60 40.95
CA ASP A 68 -25.50 4.18 39.80
C ASP A 68 -26.31 4.23 38.50
N SER A 69 -27.61 3.92 38.53
CA SER A 69 -28.46 3.99 37.33
C SER A 69 -28.52 5.40 36.72
N GLY A 70 -28.52 6.44 37.57
CA GLY A 70 -28.49 7.83 37.13
C GLY A 70 -27.18 8.19 36.44
N ILE A 71 -26.05 7.82 37.07
CA ILE A 71 -24.70 8.08 36.55
C ILE A 71 -24.46 7.32 35.23
N LEU A 72 -24.85 6.05 35.18
CA LEU A 72 -24.75 5.23 33.97
C LEU A 72 -25.64 5.79 32.86
N GLY A 73 -26.84 6.25 33.20
CA GLY A 73 -27.77 6.86 32.25
C GLY A 73 -27.21 8.14 31.62
N SER A 74 -26.66 9.05 32.42
CA SER A 74 -26.05 10.29 31.91
C SER A 74 -24.81 9.99 31.06
N ALA A 75 -23.94 9.09 31.52
CA ALA A 75 -22.74 8.71 30.76
C ALA A 75 -23.10 8.06 29.42
N LEU A 76 -24.15 7.24 29.38
CA LEU A 76 -24.66 6.65 28.14
C LEU A 76 -25.17 7.72 27.17
N ALA A 77 -25.86 8.75 27.66
CA ALA A 77 -26.34 9.85 26.85
C ALA A 77 -25.17 10.63 26.21
N ASP A 78 -24.13 10.94 26.98
CA ASP A 78 -22.93 11.63 26.50
C ASP A 78 -22.19 10.80 25.44
N MET A 79 -22.00 9.50 25.70
CA MET A 79 -21.38 8.59 24.74
C MET A 79 -22.19 8.49 23.44
N ARG A 80 -23.52 8.48 23.53
CA ARG A 80 -24.40 8.46 22.36
C ARG A 80 -24.27 9.75 21.54
N ALA A 81 -24.19 10.91 22.17
CA ALA A 81 -23.99 12.18 21.48
C ALA A 81 -22.67 12.21 20.70
N VAL A 82 -21.59 11.75 21.32
CA VAL A 82 -20.26 11.63 20.68
C VAL A 82 -20.30 10.65 19.51
N ALA A 83 -20.92 9.48 19.68
CA ALA A 83 -21.05 8.49 18.61
C ALA A 83 -21.83 9.04 17.40
N LEU A 84 -22.93 9.74 17.63
CA LEU A 84 -23.72 10.36 16.56
C LEU A 84 -22.90 11.40 15.78
N LYS A 85 -22.14 12.25 16.48
CA LYS A 85 -21.26 13.23 15.84
C LYS A 85 -20.16 12.54 15.02
N ALA A 86 -19.53 11.51 15.57
CA ALA A 86 -18.50 10.75 14.87
C ALA A 86 -19.04 10.07 13.58
N VAL A 87 -20.22 9.46 13.65
CA VAL A 87 -20.85 8.85 12.47
C VAL A 87 -21.20 9.89 11.41
N ALA A 88 -21.68 11.08 11.82
CA ALA A 88 -21.96 12.17 10.90
C ALA A 88 -20.69 12.63 10.15
N LEU A 89 -19.58 12.80 10.86
CA LEU A 89 -18.29 13.15 10.26
C LEU A 89 -17.80 12.08 9.28
N LEU A 90 -17.85 10.80 9.66
CA LEU A 90 -17.45 9.69 8.80
C LEU A 90 -18.29 9.61 7.52
N ARG A 91 -19.61 9.82 7.61
CA ARG A 91 -20.50 9.85 6.44
C ARG A 91 -20.24 11.05 5.52
N GLY A 92 -19.76 12.17 6.07
CA GLY A 92 -19.29 13.30 5.28
C GLY A 92 -18.06 12.96 4.44
N CYS A 93 -17.19 12.11 4.99
CA CYS A 93 -15.91 11.73 4.37
C CYS A 93 -15.96 10.59 3.37
N ALA A 94 -16.94 9.71 3.48
CA ALA A 94 -17.08 8.56 2.58
C ALA A 94 -17.76 8.91 1.25
N LYS A 95 -17.78 10.19 0.86
CA LYS A 95 -18.38 10.67 -0.40
C LYS A 95 -17.32 10.92 -1.46
#